data_AF-A0A1S8KIJ1-F1
#
_entry.id   AF-A0A1S8KIJ1-F1
#
_cell.length_a   1.000
_cell.length_b   1.000
_cell.length_c   1.000
_cell.angle_alpha   90.00
_cell.angle_beta   90.00
_cell.angle_gamma   90.00
#
_symmetry.space_group_name_H-M   'P 1'
#
loop_
_entity.id
_entity.type
_entity.pdbx_description
1 polymer ?
#
loop_
_entity_poly.entity_id
_entity_poly.type
_entity_poly.pdbx_seq_one_letter_code
_entity_poly.pdbx_strand_id
1 'polypeptide(L)' 'MNKYRNKKTVHRGIKFDSIAEAEYYDLALWQAEANGWKVKLQERFELMPKFELEGKKYRKIEYIPDFTFYKSGKLVK' A
#
# COMPACT_ATOMS: atom_id res chain seq x y z
N MET A 1 13.27 -25.04 0.36
CA MET A 1 11.88 -25.44 0.71
C MET A 1 11.18 -24.20 1.26
N ASN A 2 10.40 -23.48 0.44
CA ASN A 2 9.74 -22.22 0.85
C ASN A 2 8.39 -22.52 1.52
N LYS A 3 8.27 -22.14 2.80
CA LYS A 3 7.16 -22.50 3.70
C LYS A 3 5.77 -22.02 3.26
N TYR A 4 5.68 -21.13 2.24
CA TYR A 4 4.40 -20.54 1.81
C TYR A 4 4.15 -20.49 0.30
N ARG A 5 4.94 -21.16 -0.56
CA ARG A 5 4.69 -21.33 -2.02
C ARG A 5 4.10 -20.08 -2.72
N ASN A 6 4.54 -18.90 -2.30
CA ASN A 6 3.93 -17.64 -2.66
C ASN A 6 4.31 -17.32 -4.11
N LYS A 7 3.34 -17.44 -5.02
CA LYS A 7 3.55 -17.10 -6.43
C LYS A 7 3.25 -15.62 -6.57
N LYS A 8 4.27 -14.83 -6.92
CA LYS A 8 4.08 -13.46 -7.38
C LYS A 8 3.10 -13.51 -8.55
N THR A 9 1.98 -12.84 -8.43
CA THR A 9 0.91 -12.86 -9.42
C THR A 9 0.69 -11.47 -9.96
N VAL A 10 0.40 -11.37 -11.26
CA VAL A 10 -0.02 -10.11 -11.86
C VAL A 10 -1.54 -10.16 -11.92
N HIS A 11 -2.20 -9.35 -11.10
CA HIS A 11 -3.66 -9.24 -11.10
C HIS A 11 -4.07 -7.84 -11.54
N ARG A 12 -4.89 -7.76 -12.60
CA ARG A 12 -5.33 -6.49 -13.23
C ARG A 12 -4.20 -5.51 -13.56
N GLY A 13 -3.02 -6.03 -13.94
CA GLY A 13 -1.84 -5.23 -14.30
C GLY A 13 -0.95 -4.79 -13.14
N ILE A 14 -1.32 -5.11 -11.89
CA ILE A 14 -0.54 -4.84 -10.70
C ILE A 14 0.18 -6.13 -10.27
N LYS A 15 1.46 -6.00 -9.91
CA LYS A 15 2.27 -7.11 -9.37
C LYS A 15 2.03 -7.22 -7.87
N PHE A 16 1.45 -8.33 -7.45
CA PHE A 16 1.29 -8.70 -6.04
C PHE A 16 2.32 -9.75 -5.66
N ASP A 17 2.80 -9.72 -4.41
CA ASP A 17 3.77 -10.72 -3.95
C ASP A 17 3.07 -12.06 -3.69
N SER A 18 1.80 -12.01 -3.25
CA SER A 18 0.92 -13.15 -2.97
C SER A 18 -0.36 -13.22 -3.82
N ILE A 19 -0.92 -14.43 -3.98
CA ILE A 19 -2.30 -14.64 -4.46
C ILE A 19 -3.31 -14.01 -3.50
N ALA A 20 -3.08 -14.11 -2.18
CA ALA A 20 -3.96 -13.53 -1.17
C ALA A 20 -4.08 -12.00 -1.27
N GLU A 21 -2.99 -11.30 -1.62
CA GLU A 21 -3.03 -9.85 -1.87
C GLU A 21 -3.85 -9.51 -3.12
N ALA A 22 -3.76 -10.34 -4.17
CA ALA A 22 -4.58 -10.16 -5.36
C ALA A 22 -6.08 -10.38 -5.10
N GLU A 23 -6.45 -11.36 -4.28
CA GLU A 23 -7.85 -11.54 -3.83
C GLU A 23 -8.32 -10.37 -2.97
N TYR A 24 -7.48 -9.91 -2.04
CA TYR A 24 -7.80 -8.75 -1.22
C TYR A 24 -8.01 -7.48 -2.06
N TYR A 25 -7.25 -7.34 -3.15
CA TYR A 25 -7.41 -6.22 -4.09
C TYR A 25 -8.78 -6.20 -4.77
N ASP A 26 -9.34 -7.35 -5.15
CA ASP A 26 -10.69 -7.40 -5.76
C ASP A 26 -11.77 -7.02 -4.73
N LEU A 27 -11.62 -7.46 -3.48
CA LEU A 27 -12.49 -7.03 -2.36
C LEU A 27 -12.37 -5.53 -2.10
N ALA A 28 -11.14 -4.99 -2.10
CA ALA A 28 -10.85 -3.58 -1.94
C ALA A 28 -11.50 -2.74 -3.04
N LEU A 29 -11.39 -3.18 -4.30
CA LEU A 29 -12.05 -2.53 -5.43
C LEU A 29 -13.57 -2.54 -5.31
N TRP A 30 -14.15 -3.68 -4.95
CA TRP A 30 -15.60 -3.78 -4.75
C TRP A 30 -16.09 -2.85 -3.64
N GLN A 31 -15.39 -2.82 -2.49
CA GLN A 31 -15.71 -1.92 -1.39
C GLN A 31 -15.55 -0.46 -1.81
N ALA A 32 -14.51 -0.15 -2.59
CA ALA A 32 -14.27 1.18 -3.10
C ALA A 32 -15.36 1.61 -4.07
N GLU A 33 -15.78 0.77 -5.01
CA GLU A 33 -16.87 1.06 -5.94
C GLU A 33 -18.19 1.30 -5.18
N ALA A 34 -18.52 0.44 -4.21
CA ALA A 34 -19.72 0.58 -3.39
C ALA A 34 -19.74 1.88 -2.56
N ASN A 35 -18.58 2.39 -2.15
CA ASN A 35 -18.47 3.62 -1.34
C ASN A 35 -18.02 4.86 -2.13
N GLY A 36 -17.78 4.73 -3.43
CA GLY A 36 -17.17 5.76 -4.29
C GLY A 36 -15.74 6.14 -3.86
N TRP A 37 -14.96 5.21 -3.34
CA TRP A 37 -13.55 5.41 -3.00
C TRP A 37 -12.64 5.14 -4.20
N LYS A 38 -11.46 5.75 -4.20
CA LYS A 38 -10.37 5.44 -5.12
C LYS A 38 -9.34 4.61 -4.37
N VAL A 39 -9.05 3.42 -4.89
CA VAL A 39 -7.95 2.58 -4.39
C VAL A 39 -6.66 3.01 -5.07
N LYS A 40 -5.61 3.20 -4.29
CA LYS A 40 -4.24 3.38 -4.74
C LYS A 40 -3.37 2.32 -4.10
N LEU A 41 -2.28 1.95 -4.77
CA LEU A 41 -1.37 0.91 -4.32
C LEU A 41 0.02 1.51 -4.14
N GLN A 42 0.74 1.04 -3.13
CA GLN A 42 2.13 1.41 -2.87
C GLN A 42 2.37 2.93 -2.84
N GLU A 43 1.41 3.69 -2.32
CA GLU A 43 1.56 5.13 -2.20
C GLU A 43 2.58 5.46 -1.11
N ARG A 44 3.50 6.37 -1.39
CA ARG A 44 4.57 6.71 -0.44
C ARG A 44 4.13 7.89 0.40
N PHE A 45 4.09 7.69 1.72
CA PHE A 45 3.85 8.74 2.69
C PHE A 45 5.16 9.06 3.40
N GLU A 46 5.60 10.30 3.31
CA GLU A 46 6.69 10.80 4.15
C GLU A 46 6.14 11.02 5.55
N LEU A 47 6.49 10.14 6.49
CA LEU A 47 6.11 10.32 7.90
C LEU A 47 7.03 11.31 8.58
N MET A 48 8.31 11.24 8.24
CA MET A 48 9.31 12.09 8.85
C MET A 48 10.43 12.38 7.85
N PRO A 49 10.71 13.67 7.56
CA PRO A 49 11.82 14.05 6.71
C PRO A 49 13.16 13.69 7.38
N LYS A 50 14.23 13.68 6.60
CA LYS A 50 15.58 13.56 7.18
C LYS A 50 15.82 14.76 8.10
N PHE A 51 16.27 14.51 9.33
CA PHE A 51 16.61 15.58 10.24
C PHE A 51 17.87 15.22 11.04
N GLU A 52 18.55 16.26 11.50
CA GLU A 52 19.71 16.14 12.36
C GLU A 52 19.35 16.70 13.73
N LEU A 53 19.55 15.90 14.78
CA LEU A 53 19.30 16.30 16.15
C LEU A 53 20.56 15.97 16.97
N GLU A 54 21.15 16.98 17.61
CA GLU A 54 22.36 16.83 18.45
C GLU A 54 23.49 16.04 17.77
N GLY A 55 23.77 16.35 16.50
CA GLY A 55 24.82 15.68 15.71
C GLY A 55 24.50 14.25 15.27
N LYS A 56 23.32 13.72 15.58
CA LYS A 56 22.83 12.44 15.06
C LYS A 56 21.95 12.66 13.83
N LYS A 57 22.32 12.01 12.72
CA LYS A 57 21.56 12.02 11.46
C LYS A 57 20.49 10.93 11.48
N TYR A 58 19.23 11.34 11.48
CA TYR A 58 18.09 10.45 11.34
C TYR A 58 17.70 10.35 9.87
N ARG A 59 17.60 9.11 9.37
CA ARG A 59 17.12 8.85 8.00
C ARG A 59 15.62 9.15 7.93
N LYS A 60 15.16 9.55 6.75
CA LYS A 60 13.73 9.72 6.50
C LYS A 60 12.99 8.42 6.79
N ILE A 61 11.80 8.54 7.36
CA ILE A 61 10.89 7.41 7.56
C ILE A 61 9.75 7.58 6.56
N GLU A 62 9.68 6.63 5.63
CA GLU A 62 8.62 6.54 4.64
C GLU A 62 7.70 5.37 5.01
N TYR A 63 6.40 5.61 5.01
CA TYR A 63 5.39 4.58 5.12
C TYR A 63 4.83 4.29 3.74
N ILE A 64 4.91 3.03 3.33
CA ILE A 64 4.45 2.57 2.02
C ILE A 64 3.42 1.48 2.27
N PRO A 65 2.13 1.84 2.48
CA PRO A 65 1.05 0.86 2.57
C PRO A 65 0.84 0.16 1.23
N ASP A 66 0.47 -1.12 1.29
CA ASP A 66 0.13 -1.91 0.10
C ASP A 66 -1.14 -1.37 -0.58
N PHE A 67 -2.14 -0.95 0.21
CA PHE A 67 -3.41 -0.40 -0.26
C PHE A 67 -3.77 0.89 0.47
N THR A 68 -4.25 1.88 -0.27
CA THR A 68 -4.79 3.14 0.26
C THR A 68 -6.11 3.49 -0.40
N PHE A 69 -7.03 4.02 0.39
CA PHE A 69 -8.40 4.31 0.00
C PHE A 69 -8.69 5.79 0.17
N TYR A 70 -9.14 6.43 -0.90
CA TYR A 70 -9.47 7.85 -0.94
C TYR A 70 -10.96 8.05 -1.15
N LYS A 71 -11.64 8.76 -0.24
CA LYS A 71 -13.03 9.21 -0.42
C LYS A 71 -13.04 10.70 -0.70
N SER A 72 -13.52 11.10 -1.88
CA SER A 72 -13.66 12.52 -2.25
C SER A 72 -12.37 13.34 -2.00
N GLY A 73 -11.21 12.74 -2.27
CA GLY A 73 -9.90 13.36 -2.06
C GLY A 73 -9.31 13.27 -0.64
N LYS A 74 -10.03 12.70 0.33
CA LYS A 74 -9.50 12.41 1.68
C LYS A 74 -9.06 10.96 1.80
N LEU A 75 -7.87 10.73 2.36
CA LEU A 75 -7.42 9.40 2.75
C LEU A 75 -8.32 8.89 3.88
N VAL A 76 -8.96 7.75 3.69
CA VAL A 76 -9.85 7.11 4.67
C VAL A 76 -9.21 5.88 5.28
N LYS A 77 -8.39 5.16 4.50
CA LYS A 77 -7.78 3.90 4.94
C LYS A 77 -6.52 3.57 4.16
#